data_AF-A0A371DV24-F1
#
_entry.id   AF-A0A371DV24-F1
#
_cell.length_a   1.000
_cell.length_b   1.000
_cell.length_c   1.000
_cell.angle_alpha   90.00
_cell.angle_beta   90.00
_cell.angle_gamma   90.00
#
_symmetry.space_group_name_H-M   'P 1'
#
loop_
_entity.id
_entity.type
_entity.pdbx_description
1 polymer ?
#
loop_
_entity_poly.entity_id
_entity_poly.type
_entity_poly.pdbx_seq_one_letter_code
_entity_poly.pdbx_strand_id
1 'polypeptide(L)'
;MSLRTSLRVPVRASRLQGVRPLAPTCLRYASSQAQPNKTLPEAETFDKTARPGLYYSRPSPKDLPPLQNKWPAILALGVLGVSAWGLFMVFVKNQEKLSSSIMQQLMTTVRESPELREVLGEAIRPEPEWWMNGDPWINGAIHIPGGNIDLSFRVKGHKGSGTLYFTSIRRVKGEPFQILRFKVIADDGREINISPARPS
;
A
#
# COMPACT_ATOMS: atom_id res chain seq x y z
N MET A 1 26.85 -30.49 52.22
CA MET A 1 27.46 -30.21 50.90
C MET A 1 26.44 -30.55 49.83
N SER A 2 25.85 -29.56 49.16
CA SER A 2 24.99 -29.77 47.99
C SER A 2 25.17 -28.58 47.04
N LEU A 3 25.66 -28.88 45.85
CA LEU A 3 26.18 -27.94 44.86
C LEU A 3 25.00 -27.26 44.13
N ARG A 4 24.91 -25.93 44.26
CA ARG A 4 24.03 -25.11 43.42
C ARG A 4 24.70 -24.87 42.07
N THR A 5 24.30 -25.64 41.06
CA THR A 5 24.75 -25.45 39.68
C THR A 5 23.99 -24.29 39.06
N SER A 6 24.68 -23.18 38.75
CA SER A 6 24.08 -22.03 38.07
C SER A 6 24.15 -22.23 36.55
N LEU A 7 22.99 -22.21 35.89
CA LEU A 7 22.86 -22.24 34.43
C LEU A 7 23.12 -20.83 33.89
N ARG A 8 24.32 -20.60 33.35
CA ARG A 8 24.61 -19.40 32.54
C ARG A 8 24.07 -19.60 31.13
N VAL A 9 23.09 -18.78 30.76
CA VAL A 9 22.64 -18.62 29.37
C VAL A 9 23.60 -17.67 28.65
N PRO A 10 24.15 -18.01 27.47
CA PRO A 10 24.95 -17.06 26.70
C PRO A 10 24.03 -16.04 26.02
N VAL A 11 24.14 -14.78 26.42
CA VAL A 11 23.54 -13.65 25.72
C VAL A 11 24.27 -13.47 24.39
N ARG A 12 23.60 -13.80 23.29
CA ARG A 12 24.09 -13.60 21.92
C ARG A 12 24.05 -12.10 21.62
N ALA A 13 25.21 -11.45 21.64
CA ALA A 13 25.34 -10.05 21.24
C ALA A 13 24.97 -9.90 19.76
N SER A 14 23.84 -9.24 19.49
CA SER A 14 23.44 -8.84 18.15
C SER A 14 24.42 -7.79 17.62
N ARG A 15 25.23 -8.20 16.65
CA ARG A 15 26.17 -7.34 15.92
C ARG A 15 25.37 -6.24 15.21
N LEU A 16 25.45 -5.01 15.73
CA LEU A 16 24.92 -3.82 15.06
C LEU A 16 25.59 -3.70 13.69
N GLN A 17 24.80 -3.91 12.63
CA GLN A 17 25.22 -3.62 11.27
C GLN A 17 25.42 -2.11 11.16
N GLY A 18 26.67 -1.70 10.93
CA GLY A 18 27.06 -0.30 10.80
C GLY A 18 26.24 0.39 9.71
N VAL A 19 25.63 1.52 10.09
CA VAL A 19 25.07 2.49 9.17
C VAL A 19 26.18 2.93 8.22
N ARG A 20 26.03 2.64 6.93
CA ARG A 20 26.92 3.17 5.90
C ARG A 20 26.71 4.69 5.84
N PRO A 21 27.72 5.53 6.05
CA PRO A 21 27.56 6.96 5.84
C PRO A 21 27.29 7.22 4.35
N LEU A 22 26.22 7.93 4.06
CA LEU A 22 25.96 8.45 2.72
C LEU A 22 27.08 9.45 2.40
N ALA A 23 27.86 9.14 1.36
CA ALA A 23 28.89 10.04 0.88
C ALA A 23 28.25 11.37 0.40
N PRO A 24 28.75 12.54 0.82
CA PRO A 24 28.28 13.80 0.28
C PRO A 24 28.64 13.87 -1.19
N THR A 25 27.63 14.05 -2.05
CA THR A 25 27.83 14.36 -3.46
C THR A 25 28.37 15.77 -3.56
N CYS A 26 29.69 15.92 -3.42
CA CYS A 26 30.37 17.16 -3.72
C CYS A 26 30.25 17.38 -5.23
N LEU A 27 29.49 18.40 -5.63
CA LEU A 27 29.50 18.94 -6.99
C LEU A 27 30.95 19.32 -7.32
N ARG A 28 31.65 18.41 -8.01
CA ARG A 28 32.94 18.73 -8.64
C ARG A 28 32.64 19.71 -9.76
N TYR A 29 32.73 21.00 -9.47
CA TYR A 29 32.97 21.99 -10.52
C TYR A 29 34.21 21.50 -11.28
N ALA A 30 34.07 21.34 -12.59
CA ALA A 30 35.19 21.02 -13.46
C ALA A 30 36.25 22.11 -13.25
N SER A 31 37.33 21.75 -12.55
CA SER A 31 38.52 22.58 -12.47
C SER A 31 38.97 22.87 -13.90
N SER A 32 39.00 24.15 -14.26
CA SER A 32 39.60 24.67 -15.49
C SER A 32 40.84 23.85 -15.83
N GLN A 33 40.78 23.04 -16.89
CA GLN A 33 41.98 22.40 -17.41
C GLN A 33 42.96 23.54 -17.73
N ALA A 34 44.11 23.54 -17.05
CA ALA A 34 45.20 24.43 -17.40
C ALA A 34 45.57 24.10 -18.84
N GLN A 35 45.20 24.99 -19.78
CA GLN A 35 45.59 24.84 -21.17
C GLN A 35 47.13 24.79 -21.22
N PRO A 36 47.72 23.88 -22.02
CA PRO A 36 49.16 23.83 -22.18
C PRO A 36 49.65 25.20 -22.63
N ASN A 37 50.75 25.65 -22.03
CA ASN A 37 51.35 26.96 -22.26
C ASN A 37 51.53 27.17 -23.77
N LYS A 38 50.62 27.93 -24.39
CA LYS A 38 50.65 28.21 -25.82
C LYS A 38 51.84 29.13 -26.03
N THR A 39 52.88 28.68 -26.71
CA THR A 39 53.98 29.54 -27.14
C THR A 39 53.39 30.74 -27.85
N LEU A 40 53.60 31.94 -27.28
CA LEU A 40 53.14 33.17 -27.88
C LEU A 40 53.83 33.30 -29.25
N PRO A 41 53.08 33.56 -30.34
CA PRO A 41 53.70 33.75 -31.64
C PRO A 41 54.64 34.97 -31.60
N GLU A 42 55.75 34.87 -32.32
CA GLU A 42 56.71 35.97 -32.53
C GLU A 42 55.95 37.21 -33.04
N ALA A 43 56.31 38.40 -32.54
CA ALA A 43 55.63 39.63 -32.90
C ALA A 43 55.98 40.05 -34.34
N GLU A 44 55.17 39.65 -35.31
CA GLU A 44 55.29 40.10 -36.70
C GLU A 44 54.82 41.56 -36.82
N THR A 45 55.70 42.44 -37.28
CA THR A 45 55.34 43.84 -37.57
C THR A 45 54.73 43.91 -38.97
N PHE A 46 53.41 44.09 -39.03
CA PHE A 46 52.68 44.16 -40.31
C PHE A 46 52.86 45.54 -40.96
N ASP A 47 53.58 45.58 -42.07
CA ASP A 47 53.85 46.80 -42.86
C ASP A 47 52.64 47.26 -43.72
N LYS A 48 51.58 46.44 -43.78
CA LYS A 48 50.40 46.68 -44.62
C LYS A 48 49.12 46.65 -43.80
N THR A 49 48.15 47.50 -44.15
CA THR A 49 46.82 47.49 -43.54
C THR A 49 46.17 46.12 -43.69
N ALA A 50 45.64 45.57 -42.60
CA ALA A 50 44.95 44.29 -42.59
C ALA A 50 43.82 44.28 -43.64
N ARG A 51 43.82 43.28 -44.52
CA ARG A 51 42.71 43.10 -45.46
C ARG A 51 41.44 42.82 -44.64
N PRO A 52 40.29 43.46 -44.96
CA PRO A 52 39.04 43.13 -44.29
C PRO A 52 38.80 41.62 -44.45
N GLY A 53 38.61 40.92 -43.32
CA GLY A 53 38.38 39.49 -43.32
C GLY A 53 37.18 39.13 -44.19
N LEU A 54 37.24 37.95 -44.84
CA LEU A 54 36.16 37.47 -45.69
C LEU A 54 34.83 37.49 -44.91
N TYR A 55 33.87 38.26 -45.42
CA TYR A 55 32.55 38.38 -44.84
C TYR A 55 31.75 37.13 -45.21
N TYR A 56 31.66 36.16 -44.29
CA TYR A 56 30.76 35.03 -44.48
C TYR A 56 29.32 35.49 -44.22
N SER A 57 28.43 35.21 -45.17
CA SER A 57 27.00 35.38 -44.94
C SER A 57 26.56 34.45 -43.80
N ARG A 58 25.93 35.01 -42.76
CA ARG A 58 25.33 34.24 -41.67
C ARG A 58 24.38 33.20 -42.29
N PRO A 59 24.51 31.90 -41.98
CA PRO A 59 23.55 30.89 -42.44
C PRO A 59 22.13 31.35 -42.07
N SER A 60 21.18 31.20 -42.99
CA SER A 60 19.77 31.52 -42.78
C SER A 60 19.30 30.96 -41.43
N PRO A 61 18.52 31.72 -40.63
CA PRO A 61 18.08 31.25 -39.33
C PRO A 61 17.39 29.89 -39.49
N LYS A 62 17.96 28.86 -38.87
CA LYS A 62 17.35 27.53 -38.79
C LYS A 62 16.18 27.66 -37.83
N ASP A 63 14.98 27.36 -38.29
CA ASP A 63 13.81 27.34 -37.40
C ASP A 63 14.05 26.38 -36.25
N LEU A 64 13.84 26.86 -35.01
CA LEU A 64 13.95 26.04 -33.83
C LEU A 64 12.86 24.96 -33.89
N PRO A 65 13.13 23.72 -33.43
CA PRO A 65 12.10 22.70 -33.35
C PRO A 65 10.93 23.20 -32.48
N PRO A 66 9.67 22.95 -32.88
CA PRO A 66 8.51 23.44 -32.14
C PRO A 66 8.49 22.84 -30.73
N LEU A 67 8.22 23.68 -29.74
CA LEU A 67 8.08 23.25 -28.34
C LEU A 67 6.86 22.34 -28.22
N GLN A 68 7.09 21.05 -27.95
CA GLN A 68 6.01 20.09 -27.72
C GLN A 68 5.40 20.30 -26.33
N ASN A 69 4.07 20.44 -26.28
CA ASN A 69 3.32 20.56 -25.03
C ASN A 69 3.30 19.22 -24.28
N LYS A 70 4.07 19.10 -23.20
CA LYS A 70 4.11 17.90 -22.34
C LYS A 70 2.99 17.85 -21.29
N TRP A 71 2.23 18.94 -21.13
CA TRP A 71 1.11 19.07 -20.20
C TRP A 71 0.08 17.93 -20.24
N PRO A 72 -0.43 17.48 -21.41
CA PRO A 72 -1.39 16.38 -21.44
C PRO A 72 -0.79 15.06 -20.93
N ALA A 73 0.49 14.80 -21.20
CA ALA A 73 1.17 13.61 -20.69
C ALA A 73 1.35 13.66 -19.17
N ILE A 74 1.69 14.84 -18.63
CA ILE A 74 1.80 15.06 -17.18
C ILE A 74 0.42 14.88 -16.51
N LEU A 75 -0.64 15.44 -17.11
CA LEU A 75 -2.00 15.30 -16.61
C LEU A 75 -2.44 13.83 -16.61
N ALA A 76 -2.21 13.11 -17.71
CA ALA A 76 -2.53 11.70 -17.81
C ALA A 76 -1.78 10.88 -16.74
N LEU A 77 -0.48 11.13 -16.55
CA LEU A 77 0.30 10.47 -15.52
C LEU A 77 -0.20 10.80 -14.10
N GLY A 78 -0.59 12.06 -13.86
CA GLY A 78 -1.18 12.50 -12.59
C GLY A 78 -2.49 11.78 -12.28
N VAL A 79 -3.39 11.69 -13.26
CA VAL A 79 -4.67 10.96 -13.13
C VAL A 79 -4.42 9.47 -12.85
N LEU A 80 -3.51 8.85 -13.61
CA LEU A 80 -3.14 7.45 -13.40
C LEU A 80 -2.56 7.24 -11.99
N GLY A 81 -1.65 8.09 -11.55
CA GLY A 81 -1.04 8.01 -10.22
C GLY A 81 -2.08 8.13 -9.10
N VAL A 82 -2.98 9.11 -9.17
CA VAL A 82 -4.04 9.30 -8.17
C VAL A 82 -5.03 8.12 -8.19
N SER A 83 -5.40 7.61 -9.37
CA SER A 83 -6.28 6.43 -9.47
C SER A 83 -5.64 5.18 -8.87
N ALA A 84 -4.36 4.93 -9.15
CA ALA A 84 -3.63 3.78 -8.62
C ALA A 84 -3.51 3.87 -7.11
N TRP A 85 -3.22 5.07 -6.58
CA TRP A 85 -3.19 5.33 -5.14
C TRP A 85 -4.55 5.11 -4.47
N GLY A 86 -5.63 5.57 -5.11
CA GLY A 86 -7.00 5.36 -4.61
C GLY A 86 -7.38 3.88 -4.56
N LEU A 87 -7.10 3.12 -5.62
CA LEU A 87 -7.33 1.68 -5.67
C LEU A 87 -6.50 0.94 -4.61
N PHE A 88 -5.24 1.33 -4.44
CA PHE A 88 -4.37 0.78 -3.41
C PHE A 88 -4.93 1.02 -2.00
N MET A 89 -5.45 2.21 -1.72
CA MET A 89 -6.11 2.51 -0.44
C MET A 89 -7.34 1.65 -0.19
N VAL A 90 -8.16 1.39 -1.22
CA VAL A 90 -9.31 0.50 -1.10
C VAL A 90 -8.87 -0.93 -0.79
N PHE A 91 -7.83 -1.41 -1.47
CA PHE A 91 -7.26 -2.74 -1.23
C PHE A 91 -6.76 -2.90 0.21
N VAL A 92 -5.92 -1.96 0.68
CA VAL A 92 -5.36 -1.99 2.04
C VAL A 92 -6.46 -1.92 3.10
N LYS A 93 -7.49 -1.08 2.91
CA LYS A 93 -8.63 -1.02 3.85
C LYS A 93 -9.38 -2.35 3.96
N ASN A 94 -9.49 -3.13 2.89
CA ASN A 94 -10.11 -4.45 2.99
C ASN A 94 -9.20 -5.43 3.77
N GLN A 95 -7.89 -5.38 3.53
CA GLN A 95 -6.92 -6.19 4.27
C GLN A 95 -6.91 -5.89 5.77
N GLU A 96 -7.02 -4.61 6.15
CA GLU A 96 -7.18 -4.22 7.56
C GLU A 96 -8.42 -4.87 8.18
N LYS A 97 -9.55 -4.88 7.48
CA LYS A 97 -10.78 -5.53 7.96
C LYS A 97 -10.62 -7.05 8.09
N LEU A 98 -9.94 -7.70 7.14
CA LEU A 98 -9.69 -9.15 7.17
C LEU A 98 -8.81 -9.56 8.34
N SER A 99 -7.78 -8.76 8.62
CA SER A 99 -6.84 -9.00 9.73
C SER A 99 -7.41 -8.64 11.11
N SER A 100 -8.62 -8.09 11.17
CA SER A 100 -9.23 -7.67 12.44
C SER A 100 -9.61 -8.85 13.34
N SER A 101 -9.51 -8.65 14.66
CA SER A 101 -9.93 -9.65 15.65
C SER A 101 -11.41 -10.00 15.57
N ILE A 102 -12.26 -9.02 15.20
CA ILE A 102 -13.70 -9.22 15.01
C ILE A 102 -13.94 -10.24 13.90
N MET A 103 -13.25 -10.11 12.76
CA MET A 103 -13.39 -11.06 11.66
C MET A 103 -13.01 -12.49 12.08
N GLN A 104 -11.90 -12.64 12.81
CA GLN A 104 -11.49 -13.94 13.34
C GLN A 104 -12.54 -14.52 14.29
N GLN A 105 -13.07 -13.71 15.20
CA GLN A 105 -14.13 -14.12 16.13
C GLN A 105 -15.40 -14.56 15.39
N LEU A 106 -15.84 -13.78 14.38
CA LEU A 106 -17.00 -14.15 13.57
C LEU A 106 -16.80 -15.48 12.85
N MET A 107 -15.62 -15.72 12.28
CA MET A 107 -15.29 -16.99 11.63
C MET A 107 -15.29 -18.18 12.58
N THR A 108 -14.77 -17.99 13.79
CA THR A 108 -14.81 -19.03 14.83
C THR A 108 -16.26 -19.34 15.22
N THR A 109 -17.06 -18.33 15.55
CA THR A 109 -18.46 -18.53 15.94
C THR A 109 -19.30 -19.18 14.84
N VAL A 110 -19.10 -18.75 13.58
CA VAL A 110 -19.78 -19.34 12.42
C VAL A 110 -19.44 -20.82 12.24
N ARG A 111 -18.16 -21.18 12.39
CA ARG A 111 -17.70 -22.58 12.25
C ARG A 111 -18.19 -23.48 13.38
N GLU A 112 -18.37 -22.93 14.58
CA GLU A 112 -18.84 -23.67 15.75
C GLU A 112 -20.36 -23.88 15.76
N SER A 113 -21.12 -23.03 15.05
CA SER A 113 -22.58 -23.11 15.06
C SER A 113 -23.11 -24.35 14.31
N PRO A 114 -23.89 -25.23 14.96
CA PRO A 114 -24.40 -26.45 14.34
C PRO A 114 -25.45 -26.13 13.26
N GLU A 115 -26.29 -25.13 13.49
CA GLU A 115 -27.34 -24.71 12.55
C GLU A 115 -26.78 -24.28 11.18
N LEU A 116 -25.67 -23.53 11.17
CA LEU A 116 -25.02 -23.16 9.90
C LEU A 116 -24.35 -24.35 9.24
N ARG A 117 -23.80 -25.28 10.02
CA ARG A 117 -23.16 -26.48 9.49
C ARG A 117 -24.15 -27.40 8.78
N GLU A 118 -25.41 -27.44 9.24
CA GLU A 118 -26.47 -28.17 8.56
C GLU A 118 -26.78 -27.59 7.17
N VAL A 119 -26.87 -26.26 7.08
CA VAL A 119 -27.24 -25.52 5.87
C VAL A 119 -26.08 -25.35 4.90
N LEU A 120 -24.97 -24.75 5.34
CA LEU A 120 -23.80 -24.44 4.48
C LEU A 120 -22.83 -25.63 4.36
N GLY A 121 -22.89 -26.59 5.28
CA GLY A 121 -22.03 -27.76 5.30
C GLY A 121 -20.78 -27.61 6.17
N GLU A 122 -19.86 -28.56 5.99
CA GLU A 122 -18.56 -28.56 6.66
C GLU A 122 -17.64 -27.46 6.12
N ALA A 123 -16.66 -27.06 6.93
CA ALA A 123 -15.53 -26.21 6.52
C ALA A 123 -15.95 -24.84 5.94
N ILE A 124 -16.73 -24.08 6.70
CA ILE A 124 -17.15 -22.73 6.32
C ILE A 124 -15.94 -21.79 6.22
N ARG A 125 -15.78 -21.17 5.05
CA ARG A 125 -14.74 -20.19 4.73
C ARG A 125 -15.37 -18.93 4.13
N PRO A 126 -14.72 -17.77 4.24
CA PRO A 126 -15.09 -16.63 3.41
C PRO A 126 -14.97 -16.98 1.93
N GLU A 127 -15.88 -16.46 1.10
CA GLU A 127 -15.84 -16.70 -0.35
C GLU A 127 -14.74 -15.85 -1.02
N PRO A 128 -13.80 -16.46 -1.76
CA PRO A 128 -12.70 -15.74 -2.39
C PRO A 128 -13.19 -14.90 -3.58
N GLU A 129 -12.65 -13.69 -3.73
CA GLU A 129 -12.88 -12.84 -4.90
C GLU A 129 -11.68 -12.89 -5.87
N TRP A 130 -11.96 -13.01 -7.17
CA TRP A 130 -10.94 -13.22 -8.19
C TRP A 130 -9.95 -12.06 -8.32
N TRP A 131 -10.43 -10.82 -8.13
CA TRP A 131 -9.65 -9.60 -8.25
C TRP A 131 -8.92 -9.21 -6.95
N MET A 132 -9.15 -9.96 -5.87
CA MET A 132 -8.56 -9.75 -4.55
C MET A 132 -7.48 -10.77 -4.20
N ASN A 133 -6.89 -11.43 -5.19
CA ASN A 133 -5.91 -12.50 -4.97
C ASN A 133 -6.46 -13.66 -4.11
N GLY A 134 -7.77 -13.92 -4.20
CA GLY A 134 -8.45 -14.97 -3.44
C GLY A 134 -8.91 -14.56 -2.04
N ASP A 135 -8.68 -13.32 -1.63
CA ASP A 135 -9.26 -12.81 -0.38
C ASP A 135 -10.74 -12.44 -0.58
N PRO A 136 -11.58 -12.53 0.46
CA PRO A 136 -12.97 -12.14 0.39
C PRO A 136 -13.14 -10.61 0.47
N TRP A 137 -14.16 -10.09 -0.21
CA TRP A 137 -14.54 -8.69 -0.10
C TRP A 137 -15.46 -8.46 1.11
N ILE A 138 -15.09 -7.49 1.96
CA ILE A 138 -15.87 -7.13 3.15
C ILE A 138 -16.55 -5.78 2.93
N ASN A 139 -17.87 -5.84 2.77
CA ASN A 139 -18.73 -4.67 2.75
C ASN A 139 -18.91 -4.11 4.17
N GLY A 140 -19.07 -2.78 4.26
CA GLY A 140 -19.29 -2.08 5.52
C GLY A 140 -18.02 -1.51 6.17
N ALA A 141 -18.06 -1.23 7.46
CA ALA A 141 -17.01 -0.54 8.22
C ALA A 141 -16.79 -1.17 9.60
N ILE A 142 -15.53 -1.23 10.01
CA ILE A 142 -15.12 -1.67 11.34
C ILE A 142 -14.50 -0.46 12.04
N HIS A 143 -15.31 0.25 12.85
CA HIS A 143 -14.84 1.42 13.59
C HIS A 143 -14.82 1.12 15.08
N ILE A 144 -13.74 0.45 15.53
CA ILE A 144 -13.58 0.06 16.94
C ILE A 144 -13.57 1.30 17.85
N PRO A 145 -12.77 2.36 17.62
CA PRO A 145 -12.77 3.55 18.49
C PRO A 145 -14.12 4.26 18.61
N GLY A 146 -14.81 4.47 17.49
CA GLY A 146 -16.16 5.06 17.51
C GLY A 146 -17.26 4.11 17.94
N GLY A 147 -16.96 2.83 18.10
CA GLY A 147 -17.90 1.87 18.67
C GLY A 147 -19.00 1.41 17.71
N ASN A 148 -18.82 1.57 16.41
CA ASN A 148 -19.77 1.09 15.41
C ASN A 148 -19.08 0.06 14.49
N ILE A 149 -19.67 -1.12 14.40
CA ILE A 149 -19.20 -2.19 13.54
C ILE A 149 -20.42 -2.66 12.74
N ASP A 150 -20.37 -2.48 11.43
CA ASP A 150 -21.39 -2.99 10.53
C ASP A 150 -20.68 -3.57 9.32
N LEU A 151 -20.76 -4.87 9.14
CA LEU A 151 -20.07 -5.55 8.07
C LEU A 151 -20.90 -6.68 7.48
N SER A 152 -20.68 -6.93 6.20
CA SER A 152 -21.23 -8.09 5.50
C SER A 152 -20.23 -8.63 4.50
N PHE A 153 -20.20 -9.96 4.38
CA PHE A 153 -19.33 -10.65 3.44
C PHE A 153 -19.90 -12.02 3.12
N ARG A 154 -19.45 -12.56 2.00
CA ARG A 154 -19.87 -13.86 1.48
C ARG A 154 -19.13 -14.98 2.21
N VAL A 155 -19.87 -16.01 2.59
CA VAL A 155 -19.36 -17.24 3.19
C VAL A 155 -19.75 -18.43 2.32
N LYS A 156 -18.85 -19.38 2.21
CA LYS A 156 -18.99 -20.59 1.41
C LYS A 156 -18.60 -21.80 2.24
N GLY A 157 -19.50 -22.76 2.32
CA GLY A 157 -19.24 -24.08 2.87
C GLY A 157 -19.25 -25.14 1.77
N HIS A 158 -19.23 -26.41 2.17
CA HIS A 158 -19.24 -27.52 1.24
C HIS A 158 -20.58 -27.71 0.51
N LYS A 159 -21.70 -27.46 1.19
CA LYS A 159 -23.06 -27.67 0.64
C LYS A 159 -23.60 -26.43 -0.08
N GLY A 160 -23.26 -25.24 0.41
CA GLY A 160 -23.81 -24.01 -0.11
C GLY A 160 -23.03 -22.76 0.29
N SER A 161 -23.52 -21.62 -0.18
CA SER A 161 -23.00 -20.28 0.10
C SER A 161 -24.09 -19.38 0.68
N GLY A 162 -23.66 -18.29 1.28
CA GLY A 162 -24.56 -17.29 1.86
C GLY A 162 -23.83 -15.99 2.18
N THR A 163 -24.60 -15.01 2.63
CA THR A 163 -24.07 -13.72 3.07
C THR A 163 -24.27 -13.55 4.57
N LEU A 164 -23.16 -13.29 5.27
CA LEU A 164 -23.17 -13.00 6.70
C LEU A 164 -23.40 -11.51 6.91
N TYR A 165 -24.29 -11.18 7.85
CA TYR A 165 -24.55 -9.82 8.29
C TYR A 165 -24.26 -9.71 9.78
N PHE A 166 -23.34 -8.82 10.13
CA PHE A 166 -22.98 -8.53 11.51
C PHE A 166 -23.04 -7.04 11.77
N THR A 167 -23.87 -6.64 12.73
CA THR A 167 -23.99 -5.26 13.19
C THR A 167 -23.89 -5.25 14.70
N SER A 168 -22.95 -4.46 15.22
CA SER A 168 -22.67 -4.35 16.64
C SER A 168 -22.28 -2.92 17.00
N ILE A 169 -22.87 -2.41 18.09
CA ILE A 169 -22.67 -1.04 18.54
C ILE A 169 -22.29 -1.00 20.02
N ARG A 170 -21.51 0.00 20.42
CA ARG A 170 -21.37 0.41 21.83
C ARG A 170 -21.75 1.87 21.93
N ARG A 171 -22.50 2.23 22.98
CA ARG A 171 -22.98 3.61 23.16
C ARG A 171 -21.91 4.47 23.84
N VAL A 172 -21.24 3.90 24.84
CA VAL A 172 -20.21 4.60 25.62
C VAL A 172 -18.87 3.89 25.48
N LYS A 173 -17.77 4.66 25.55
CA LYS A 173 -16.42 4.09 25.59
C LYS A 173 -16.25 3.27 26.87
N GLY A 174 -15.80 2.02 26.73
CA GLY A 174 -15.60 1.11 27.86
C GLY A 174 -16.76 0.15 28.12
N GLU A 175 -17.95 0.42 27.56
CA GLU A 175 -19.02 -0.58 27.55
C GLU A 175 -18.70 -1.72 26.56
N PRO A 176 -19.16 -2.95 26.87
CA PRO A 176 -19.08 -4.05 25.92
C PRO A 176 -19.92 -3.74 24.68
N PHE A 177 -19.49 -4.29 23.54
CA PHE A 177 -20.23 -4.18 22.30
C PHE A 177 -21.53 -4.98 22.36
N GLN A 178 -22.65 -4.33 22.02
CA GLN A 178 -23.95 -4.96 21.89
C GLN A 178 -24.15 -5.40 20.44
N ILE A 179 -24.33 -6.71 20.27
CA ILE A 179 -24.69 -7.32 18.98
C ILE A 179 -26.17 -7.01 18.70
N LEU A 180 -26.44 -6.33 17.58
CA LEU A 180 -27.79 -6.03 17.12
C LEU A 180 -28.26 -7.01 16.06
N ARG A 181 -27.35 -7.37 15.16
CA ARG A 181 -27.61 -8.30 14.06
C ARG A 181 -26.45 -9.25 13.99
N PHE A 182 -26.76 -10.55 14.07
CA PHE A 182 -25.81 -11.58 13.71
C PHE A 182 -26.58 -12.71 13.04
N LYS A 183 -26.60 -12.66 11.71
CA LYS A 183 -27.34 -13.60 10.89
C LYS A 183 -26.63 -13.95 9.61
N VAL A 184 -26.94 -15.12 9.07
CA VAL A 184 -26.49 -15.56 7.75
C VAL A 184 -27.72 -15.86 6.92
N ILE A 185 -27.75 -15.30 5.71
CA ILE A 185 -28.77 -15.60 4.71
C ILE A 185 -28.11 -16.50 3.69
N ALA A 186 -28.51 -17.77 3.64
CA ALA A 186 -28.07 -18.72 2.63
C ALA A 186 -28.66 -18.36 1.25
N ASP A 187 -27.99 -18.76 0.18
CA ASP A 187 -28.46 -18.52 -1.19
C ASP A 187 -29.79 -19.24 -1.49
N ASP A 188 -30.10 -20.30 -0.71
CA ASP A 188 -31.39 -21.00 -0.73
C ASP A 188 -32.54 -20.20 -0.07
N GLY A 189 -32.26 -18.99 0.45
CA GLY A 189 -33.23 -18.12 1.12
C GLY A 189 -33.47 -18.42 2.60
N ARG A 190 -32.78 -19.41 3.18
CA ARG A 190 -32.85 -19.70 4.62
C ARG A 190 -32.08 -18.65 5.42
N GLU A 191 -32.73 -18.06 6.40
CA GLU A 191 -32.13 -17.12 7.35
C GLU A 191 -31.85 -17.82 8.68
N ILE A 192 -30.59 -17.76 9.13
CA ILE A 192 -30.15 -18.33 10.40
C ILE A 192 -29.66 -17.19 11.29
N ASN A 193 -30.24 -17.06 12.48
CA ASN A 193 -29.86 -16.05 13.47
C ASN A 193 -28.94 -16.69 14.53
N ILE A 194 -27.70 -16.20 14.61
CA ILE A 194 -26.65 -16.71 15.50
C ILE A 194 -26.57 -15.88 16.78
N SER A 195 -27.24 -14.72 16.81
CA SER A 195 -27.17 -13.80 17.93
C SER A 195 -27.55 -14.49 19.24
N PRO A 196 -26.74 -14.37 20.31
CA PRO A 196 -27.17 -14.80 21.62
C PRO A 196 -28.45 -14.02 21.96
N ALA A 197 -29.52 -14.73 22.32
CA ALA A 197 -30.73 -14.12 22.81
C ALA A 197 -30.37 -13.17 23.96
N ARG A 198 -30.83 -11.92 23.91
CA ARG A 198 -30.62 -10.96 25.00
C ARG A 198 -31.24 -11.59 26.26
N PRO A 199 -30.48 -11.80 27.36
CA PRO A 199 -31.10 -12.12 28.63
C PRO A 199 -31.97 -10.91 29.01
N SER A 200 -33.28 -11.17 29.12
CA SER A 200 -34.29 -10.21 29.57
C SER A 200 -34.00 -9.71 30.98
#